data_AF-A0A182P1N1-F1
#
_entry.id   AF-A0A182P1N1-F1
#
_cell.length_a   1.000
_cell.length_b   1.000
_cell.length_c   1.000
_cell.angle_alpha   90.00
_cell.angle_beta   90.00
_cell.angle_gamma   90.00
#
_symmetry.space_group_name_H-M   'P 1'
#
loop_
_entity.id
_entity.type
_entity.pdbx_description
1 polymer ?
#
loop_
_entity_poly.entity_id
_entity_poly.type
_entity_poly.pdbx_seq_one_letter_code
_entity_poly.pdbx_strand_id
1 'polypeptide(L)'
;MFRQSLLTVAVIFVAIWATGTAQDGSPNADGALTLEEQAAQYKATVLLVLANRATSLPAESAPAVAVVLEEASQQLDACAAGLETHQQVWQYKVCGSAVLQQGLTALSALQAANGASPSV
;
A
#
# COMPACT_ATOMS: atom_id res chain seq x y z
N MET A 1 44.41 -8.92 -14.38
CA MET A 1 43.26 -8.30 -15.09
C MET A 1 41.98 -8.48 -14.26
N PHE A 2 41.93 -7.90 -13.04
CA PHE A 2 40.83 -8.14 -12.06
C PHE A 2 40.48 -6.89 -11.22
N ARG A 3 40.91 -5.69 -11.63
CA ARG A 3 40.66 -4.44 -10.91
C ARG A 3 39.54 -3.58 -11.50
N GLN A 4 39.10 -3.85 -12.73
CA GLN A 4 38.04 -3.06 -13.40
C GLN A 4 36.62 -3.48 -13.02
N SER A 5 36.36 -4.74 -12.65
CA SER A 5 34.99 -5.19 -12.32
C SER A 5 34.43 -4.61 -11.02
N LEU A 6 35.28 -4.21 -10.07
CA LEU A 6 34.79 -3.68 -8.78
C LEU A 6 34.34 -2.21 -8.88
N LEU A 7 34.87 -1.44 -9.84
CA LEU A 7 34.47 -0.04 -10.02
C LEU A 7 33.09 0.07 -10.66
N THR A 8 32.72 -0.83 -11.56
CA THR A 8 31.42 -0.81 -12.24
C THR A 8 30.26 -1.08 -11.28
N VAL A 9 30.44 -1.96 -10.30
CA VAL A 9 29.41 -2.28 -9.29
C VAL A 9 29.17 -1.09 -8.35
N ALA A 10 30.24 -0.37 -7.97
CA ALA A 10 30.12 0.81 -7.11
C ALA A 10 29.37 1.97 -7.80
N VAL A 11 29.60 2.17 -9.11
CA VAL A 11 28.90 3.22 -9.89
C VAL A 11 27.40 2.92 -10.01
N ILE A 12 27.02 1.65 -10.16
CA ILE A 12 25.61 1.24 -10.22
C ILE A 12 24.91 1.48 -8.88
N PHE A 13 25.57 1.18 -7.75
CA PHE A 13 24.96 1.41 -6.43
C PHE A 13 24.76 2.91 -6.11
N VAL A 14 25.69 3.79 -6.52
CA VAL A 14 25.53 5.25 -6.32
C VAL A 14 24.42 5.81 -7.22
N ALA A 15 24.27 5.31 -8.46
CA ALA A 15 23.20 5.74 -9.36
C ALA A 15 21.80 5.35 -8.84
N ILE A 16 21.67 4.23 -8.14
CA ILE A 16 20.40 3.79 -7.54
C ILE A 16 20.03 4.62 -6.30
N TRP A 17 21.01 5.14 -5.56
CA TRP A 17 20.74 6.06 -4.45
C TRP A 17 20.43 7.49 -4.91
N ALA A 18 20.96 7.93 -6.06
CA ALA A 18 20.68 9.25 -6.62
C ALA A 18 19.28 9.38 -7.25
N THR A 19 18.63 8.28 -7.63
CA THR A 19 17.24 8.29 -8.12
C THR A 19 16.19 8.25 -7.01
N GLY A 20 16.59 8.05 -5.75
CA GLY A 20 15.71 8.11 -4.58
C GLY A 20 15.34 9.54 -4.14
N THR A 21 16.18 10.53 -4.44
CA THR A 21 15.95 11.94 -4.05
C THR A 21 15.30 12.79 -5.15
N ALA A 22 15.13 12.25 -6.36
CA ALA A 22 14.49 12.98 -7.46
C ALA A 22 12.96 13.06 -7.37
N GLN A 23 12.33 12.40 -6.38
CA GLN A 23 10.89 12.56 -6.12
C GLN A 23 10.57 13.72 -5.15
N ASP A 24 11.56 14.34 -4.53
CA ASP A 24 11.37 15.43 -3.56
C ASP A 24 11.67 16.83 -4.12
N GLY A 25 11.84 16.97 -5.44
CA GLY A 25 12.17 18.28 -6.03
C GLY A 25 11.95 18.36 -7.53
N SER A 26 10.70 18.58 -7.95
CA SER A 26 10.44 19.28 -9.22
C SER A 26 9.25 20.22 -9.04
N PRO A 27 9.45 21.56 -9.06
CA PRO A 27 8.36 22.50 -9.11
C PRO A 27 7.82 22.51 -10.55
N ASN A 28 6.51 22.25 -10.70
CA ASN A 28 5.73 22.44 -11.92
C ASN A 28 6.12 21.57 -13.13
N ALA A 29 5.64 20.33 -13.13
CA ALA A 29 5.18 19.68 -14.37
C ALA A 29 3.65 19.63 -14.31
N ASP A 30 2.98 20.20 -15.32
CA ASP A 30 1.53 20.39 -15.55
C ASP A 30 0.71 19.07 -15.57
N GLY A 31 0.87 18.24 -14.54
CA GLY A 31 0.25 16.91 -14.44
C GLY A 31 0.76 16.05 -13.28
N ALA A 32 1.68 16.56 -12.44
CA ALA A 32 2.05 15.88 -11.20
C ALA A 32 0.90 16.02 -10.19
N LEU A 33 0.27 14.89 -9.84
CA LEU A 33 -0.74 14.84 -8.76
C LEU A 33 -0.16 15.44 -7.48
N THR A 34 -0.98 16.22 -6.77
CA THR A 34 -0.61 16.69 -5.44
C THR A 34 -0.41 15.51 -4.49
N LEU A 35 0.31 15.73 -3.40
CA LEU A 35 0.54 14.73 -2.35
C LEU A 35 -0.78 14.12 -1.83
N GLU A 36 -1.77 15.00 -1.66
CA GLU A 36 -3.10 14.67 -1.18
C GLU A 36 -3.87 13.81 -2.20
N GLU A 37 -3.78 14.18 -3.48
CA GLU A 37 -4.38 13.43 -4.58
C GLU A 37 -3.76 12.04 -4.72
N GLN A 38 -2.44 11.94 -4.54
CA GLN A 38 -1.73 10.65 -4.56
C GLN A 38 -2.11 9.78 -3.36
N ALA A 39 -2.29 10.37 -2.18
CA ALA A 39 -2.77 9.66 -1.00
C ALA A 39 -4.21 9.13 -1.21
N ALA A 40 -5.10 9.99 -1.72
CA ALA A 40 -6.49 9.63 -2.02
C ALA A 40 -6.57 8.49 -3.06
N GLN A 41 -5.80 8.57 -4.15
CA GLN A 41 -5.77 7.49 -5.16
C GLN A 41 -5.24 6.18 -4.59
N TYR A 42 -4.21 6.23 -3.76
CA TYR A 42 -3.68 5.03 -3.12
C TYR A 42 -4.71 4.40 -2.17
N LYS A 43 -5.41 5.21 -1.35
CA LYS A 43 -6.49 4.75 -0.48
C LYS A 43 -7.57 4.03 -1.29
N ALA A 44 -8.05 4.66 -2.36
CA ALA A 44 -9.05 4.09 -3.25
C ALA A 44 -8.58 2.76 -3.86
N THR A 45 -7.32 2.68 -4.26
CA THR A 45 -6.72 1.46 -4.81
C THR A 45 -6.68 0.32 -3.78
N VAL A 46 -6.24 0.60 -2.55
CA VAL A 46 -6.20 -0.42 -1.48
C VAL A 46 -7.61 -0.94 -1.17
N LEU A 47 -8.58 -0.04 -1.00
CA LEU A 47 -9.97 -0.43 -0.74
C LEU A 47 -10.57 -1.23 -1.90
N LEU A 48 -10.26 -0.85 -3.15
CA LEU A 48 -10.69 -1.60 -4.33
C LEU A 48 -10.10 -3.02 -4.35
N VAL A 49 -8.82 -3.19 -4.03
CA VAL A 49 -8.17 -4.51 -3.97
C VAL A 49 -8.81 -5.38 -2.89
N LEU A 50 -9.04 -4.82 -1.69
CA LEU A 50 -9.71 -5.55 -0.60
C LEU A 50 -11.14 -5.94 -0.97
N ALA A 51 -11.91 -5.02 -1.56
CA ALA A 51 -13.27 -5.28 -2.02
C ALA A 51 -13.30 -6.34 -3.12
N ASN A 52 -12.36 -6.30 -4.07
CA ASN A 52 -12.25 -7.31 -5.12
C ASN A 52 -11.96 -8.69 -4.53
N ARG A 53 -11.02 -8.78 -3.57
CA ARG A 53 -10.74 -10.03 -2.86
C ARG A 53 -11.98 -10.53 -2.11
N ALA A 54 -12.74 -9.62 -1.51
CA ALA A 54 -13.96 -9.95 -0.80
C ALA A 54 -15.06 -10.56 -1.67
N THR A 55 -15.07 -10.32 -2.99
CA THR A 55 -16.03 -10.96 -3.91
C THR A 55 -15.90 -12.49 -3.96
N SER A 56 -14.74 -13.03 -3.56
CA SER A 56 -14.49 -14.47 -3.48
C SER A 56 -14.94 -15.09 -2.14
N LEU A 57 -15.46 -14.28 -1.21
CA LEU A 57 -16.02 -14.76 0.05
C LEU A 57 -17.53 -15.01 -0.08
N PRO A 58 -18.08 -15.97 0.69
CA PRO A 58 -19.52 -16.21 0.72
C PRO A 58 -20.26 -14.98 1.26
N ALA A 59 -21.51 -14.79 0.81
CA ALA A 59 -22.35 -13.65 1.19
C ALA A 59 -22.57 -13.54 2.71
N GLU A 60 -22.48 -14.66 3.42
CA GLU A 60 -22.60 -14.76 4.89
C GLU A 60 -21.48 -14.00 5.62
N SER A 61 -20.36 -13.77 4.93
CA SER A 61 -19.23 -12.96 5.42
C SER A 61 -19.38 -11.47 5.15
N ALA A 62 -20.43 -11.03 4.46
CA ALA A 62 -20.65 -9.61 4.15
C ALA A 62 -20.50 -8.67 5.36
N PRO A 63 -21.06 -8.94 6.56
CA PRO A 63 -20.86 -8.06 7.71
C PRO A 63 -19.40 -8.03 8.19
N ALA A 64 -18.70 -9.17 8.17
CA ALA A 64 -17.29 -9.23 8.57
C ALA A 64 -16.36 -8.55 7.53
N VAL A 65 -16.67 -8.70 6.25
CA VAL A 65 -16.00 -8.00 5.15
C VAL A 65 -16.17 -6.49 5.29
N ALA A 66 -17.37 -6.01 5.62
CA ALA A 66 -17.63 -4.59 5.83
C ALA A 66 -16.77 -4.02 6.98
N VAL A 67 -16.61 -4.76 8.08
CA VAL A 67 -15.72 -4.37 9.18
C VAL A 67 -14.27 -4.27 8.72
N VAL A 68 -13.77 -5.24 7.95
CA VAL A 68 -12.38 -5.22 7.44
C VAL A 68 -12.15 -4.02 6.50
N LEU A 69 -13.11 -3.70 5.64
CA LEU A 69 -13.02 -2.55 4.73
C LEU A 69 -13.09 -1.21 5.48
N GLU A 70 -13.97 -1.09 6.45
CA GLU A 70 -14.10 0.10 7.29
C GLU A 70 -12.82 0.35 8.10
N GLU A 71 -12.28 -0.69 8.73
CA GLU A 71 -11.06 -0.59 9.50
C GLU A 71 -9.84 -0.29 8.63
N ALA A 72 -9.75 -0.88 7.44
CA ALA A 72 -8.73 -0.52 6.46
C ALA A 72 -8.86 0.95 6.02
N SER A 73 -10.09 1.46 5.81
CA SER A 73 -10.32 2.85 5.47
C SER A 73 -9.85 3.80 6.57
N GLN A 74 -10.22 3.52 7.83
CA GLN A 74 -9.83 4.33 8.99
C GLN A 74 -8.31 4.34 9.20
N GLN A 75 -7.64 3.20 9.02
CA GLN A 75 -6.19 3.14 9.13
C GLN A 75 -5.50 3.92 8.00
N LEU A 76 -6.03 3.87 6.77
CA LEU A 76 -5.50 4.68 5.65
C LEU A 76 -5.69 6.17 5.89
N ASP A 77 -6.81 6.59 6.50
CA ASP A 77 -7.02 7.98 6.92
C ASP A 77 -6.02 8.41 8.00
N ALA A 78 -5.74 7.55 8.97
CA ALA A 78 -4.70 7.80 9.96
C ALA A 78 -3.30 7.88 9.33
N CYS A 79 -2.99 7.02 8.35
CA CYS A 79 -1.76 7.10 7.56
C CYS A 79 -1.66 8.46 6.83
N ALA A 80 -2.77 8.94 6.25
CA ALA A 80 -2.82 10.20 5.53
C ALA A 80 -2.65 11.42 6.46
N ALA A 81 -3.22 11.40 7.66
CA ALA A 81 -3.00 12.45 8.66
C ALA A 81 -1.51 12.55 9.08
N GLY A 82 -0.80 11.42 9.12
CA GLY A 82 0.66 11.40 9.33
C GLY A 82 1.44 12.04 8.17
N LEU A 83 0.90 11.96 6.95
CA LEU A 83 1.49 12.58 5.76
C LEU A 83 1.36 14.11 5.78
N GLU A 84 0.23 14.65 6.23
CA GLU A 84 0.05 16.11 6.40
C GLU A 84 1.07 16.70 7.38
N THR A 85 1.47 15.92 8.38
CA THR A 85 2.38 16.37 9.45
C THR A 85 3.86 16.33 9.03
N HIS A 86 4.26 15.31 8.24
CA HIS A 86 5.66 15.04 7.95
C HIS A 86 6.06 15.17 6.46
N GLN A 87 5.09 15.32 5.55
CA GLN A 87 5.26 15.39 4.09
C GLN A 87 6.07 14.24 3.46
N GLN A 88 6.26 13.13 4.16
CA GLN A 88 7.05 12.00 3.67
C GLN A 88 6.17 10.93 3.02
N VAL A 89 6.05 10.98 1.68
CA VAL A 89 5.27 10.02 0.86
C VAL A 89 5.64 8.57 1.16
N TRP A 90 6.92 8.30 1.41
CA TRP A 90 7.38 6.95 1.67
C TRP A 90 6.74 6.36 2.93
N GLN A 91 6.57 7.14 4.00
CA GLN A 91 5.93 6.68 5.23
C GLN A 91 4.47 6.31 4.99
N TYR A 92 3.75 7.13 4.21
CA TYR A 92 2.38 6.83 3.81
C TYR A 92 2.28 5.53 3.00
N LYS A 93 3.17 5.31 2.03
CA LYS A 93 3.20 4.07 1.24
C LYS A 93 3.49 2.84 2.11
N VAL A 94 4.41 2.95 3.07
CA VAL A 94 4.72 1.86 4.01
C VAL A 94 3.51 1.57 4.90
N CYS A 95 2.92 2.60 5.50
CA CYS A 95 1.74 2.50 6.34
C CYS A 95 0.58 1.85 5.57
N GLY A 96 0.24 2.37 4.40
CA GLY A 96 -0.85 1.85 3.59
C GLY A 96 -0.60 0.43 3.03
N SER A 97 0.66 0.05 2.79
CA SER A 97 1.01 -1.33 2.43
C SER A 97 0.79 -2.31 3.60
N ALA A 98 1.09 -1.88 4.82
CA ALA A 98 0.80 -2.66 6.02
C ALA A 98 -0.71 -2.84 6.21
N VAL A 99 -1.50 -1.77 6.00
CA VAL A 99 -2.98 -1.83 6.04
C VAL A 99 -3.53 -2.82 5.00
N LEU A 100 -3.01 -2.77 3.77
CA LEU A 100 -3.40 -3.71 2.71
C LEU A 100 -3.10 -5.17 3.12
N GLN A 101 -1.90 -5.43 3.63
CA GLN A 101 -1.51 -6.78 4.08
C GLN A 101 -2.37 -7.26 5.25
N GLN A 102 -2.70 -6.38 6.19
CA GLN A 102 -3.60 -6.68 7.30
C GLN A 102 -5.00 -7.04 6.81
N GLY A 103 -5.57 -6.24 5.89
CA GLY A 103 -6.89 -6.51 5.29
C GLY A 103 -6.91 -7.83 4.51
N LEU A 104 -5.87 -8.12 3.71
CA LEU A 104 -5.77 -9.39 2.97
C LEU A 104 -5.64 -10.59 3.91
N THR A 105 -4.89 -10.45 4.99
CA THR A 105 -4.78 -11.47 6.04
C THR A 105 -6.12 -11.73 6.70
N ALA A 106 -6.85 -10.67 7.07
CA ALA A 106 -8.17 -10.77 7.69
C ALA A 106 -9.20 -11.43 6.74
N LEU A 107 -9.23 -11.04 5.47
CA LEU A 107 -10.10 -11.67 4.46
C LEU A 107 -9.72 -13.14 4.23
N SER A 108 -8.43 -13.49 4.27
CA SER A 108 -7.99 -14.87 4.13
C SER A 108 -8.36 -15.71 5.35
N ALA A 109 -8.30 -15.14 6.56
CA ALA A 109 -8.79 -15.79 7.78
C ALA A 109 -10.31 -16.02 7.73
N LEU A 110 -11.07 -15.04 7.22
CA LEU A 110 -12.51 -15.20 6.97
C LEU A 110 -12.78 -16.31 5.96
N GLN A 111 -12.05 -16.35 4.83
CA GLN A 111 -12.20 -17.44 3.86
C GLN A 111 -11.91 -18.81 4.50
N ALA A 112 -10.87 -18.92 5.34
CA ALA A 112 -10.54 -20.14 6.05
C ALA A 112 -11.63 -20.56 7.06
N ALA A 113 -12.19 -19.61 7.81
CA ALA A 113 -13.26 -19.87 8.77
C ALA A 113 -14.55 -20.38 8.08
N ASN A 114 -14.89 -19.83 6.92
CA ASN A 114 -16.05 -20.30 6.14
C ASN A 114 -15.79 -21.66 5.47
N GLY A 115 -14.56 -21.92 5.01
CA GLY A 115 -14.17 -23.22 4.47
C GLY A 115 -14.09 -24.33 5.54
N ALA A 116 -13.93 -23.95 6.81
CA ALA A 116 -13.89 -24.86 7.95
C ALA A 116 -15.26 -25.12 8.60
N SER A 117 -16.34 -24.51 8.09
CA SER A 117 -17.69 -24.79 8.59
C SER A 117 -18.06 -26.23 8.24
N PRO A 118 -18.22 -27.14 9.23
CA PRO A 118 -18.63 -28.50 8.94
C PRO A 118 -20.02 -28.46 8.32
N SER A 119 -20.17 -29.07 7.15
CA SER A 119 -21.46 -29.40 6.56
C SER A 119 -22.29 -30.17 7.59
N VAL A 120 -23.30 -29.50 8.16
CA VAL A 120 -24.35 -30.11 8.98
C VAL A 120 -25.31 -30.90 8.11
#